data_AF-A0A6L5YTQ0-F1
#
_entry.id   AF-A0A6L5YTQ0-F1
#
_cell.length_a   1.000
_cell.length_b   1.000
_cell.length_c   1.000
_cell.angle_alpha   90.00
_cell.angle_beta   90.00
_cell.angle_gamma   90.00
#
_symmetry.space_group_name_H-M   'P 1'
#
loop_
_entity.id
_entity.type
_entity.pdbx_description
1 polymer ?
#
loop_
_entity_poly.entity_id
_entity_poly.type
_entity_poly.pdbx_seq_one_letter_code
_entity_poly.pdbx_strand_id
1 'polypeptide(L)'
;MNLFINNNQGGTAAGIAGASITTGNTVISQSGTIGTGKSRSKKSLKYNSKEISAQILRATKSRTAATVLTKAKNTVSSLKRCLGTGEYNDSEVEAALAHAKRMVKCAQSKVNHLREEENLQRKYERQKASKERQQKSEIKRRVHQKEQDLEQKMAMEELEQARRQKSDKQEIVRKKRIHRSDELGKINEADMKYLQSTIDNQRSTGLTENTSAIVELSDAGIRMSELQQAQSAVEAETELETETPDMAADAGAANAPDMGGTSGIM
;
A
#
# COMPACT_ATOMS: atom_id res chain seq x y z
N MET A 1 34.60 -9.64 -25.73
CA MET A 1 35.93 -9.21 -25.27
C MET A 1 35.74 -8.06 -24.29
N ASN A 2 36.17 -8.23 -23.05
CA ASN A 2 36.78 -7.23 -22.17
C ASN A 2 36.92 -7.84 -20.77
N LEU A 3 38.04 -8.53 -20.55
CA LEU A 3 38.58 -8.80 -19.22
C LEU A 3 39.61 -7.70 -18.94
N PHE A 4 39.50 -7.04 -17.79
CA PHE A 4 40.65 -6.38 -17.16
C PHE A 4 40.66 -6.78 -15.68
N ILE A 5 41.51 -7.77 -15.37
CA ILE A 5 42.00 -8.08 -14.03
C ILE A 5 43.34 -7.36 -13.92
N ASN A 6 43.46 -6.44 -12.97
CA ASN A 6 44.72 -5.75 -12.69
C ASN A 6 45.43 -6.38 -11.49
N ASN A 7 46.75 -6.35 -11.64
CA ASN A 7 47.83 -7.06 -11.01
C ASN A 7 48.33 -6.32 -9.76
N ASN A 8 48.71 -7.06 -8.71
CA ASN A 8 49.73 -6.57 -7.78
C ASN A 8 50.54 -7.75 -7.22
N GLN A 9 51.64 -8.03 -7.93
CA GLN A 9 52.76 -8.84 -7.46
C GLN A 9 53.81 -7.90 -6.86
N GLY A 10 54.29 -8.24 -5.67
CA GLY A 10 55.41 -7.58 -5.01
C GLY A 10 55.85 -8.39 -3.80
N GLY A 11 56.60 -9.46 -4.05
CA GLY A 11 57.16 -10.33 -3.01
C GLY A 11 58.51 -9.83 -2.47
N THR A 12 58.85 -10.32 -1.28
CA THR A 12 60.23 -10.56 -0.87
C THR A 12 60.30 -11.85 -0.06
N ALA A 13 61.16 -12.75 -0.52
CA ALA A 13 61.48 -14.03 0.07
C ALA A 13 62.49 -13.91 1.22
N ALA A 14 62.29 -14.70 2.28
CA ALA A 14 63.31 -15.27 3.17
C ALA A 14 62.50 -16.19 4.13
N GLY A 15 62.58 -17.51 4.06
CA GLY A 15 63.76 -18.30 4.40
C GLY A 15 63.29 -19.36 5.40
N ILE A 16 62.85 -20.50 4.86
CA ILE A 16 62.51 -21.73 5.60
C ILE A 16 63.83 -22.36 6.08
N ALA A 17 64.06 -22.35 7.39
CA ALA A 17 65.10 -23.18 8.01
C ALA A 17 64.70 -23.58 9.43
N GLY A 18 64.42 -24.88 9.61
CA GLY A 18 64.68 -25.61 10.85
C GLY A 18 63.86 -25.26 12.09
N ALA A 19 62.57 -25.58 12.12
CA ALA A 19 61.87 -25.81 13.37
C ALA A 19 61.95 -27.31 13.72
N SER A 20 62.85 -27.64 14.64
CA SER A 20 63.01 -28.96 15.24
C SER A 20 61.68 -29.44 15.87
N ILE A 21 61.19 -30.60 15.43
CA ILE A 21 60.11 -31.33 16.10
C ILE A 21 60.71 -31.97 17.35
N THR A 22 60.61 -31.28 18.49
CA THR A 22 60.90 -31.89 19.79
C THR A 22 59.69 -32.73 20.17
N THR A 23 59.78 -34.04 19.93
CA THR A 23 58.92 -35.06 20.54
C THR A 23 59.20 -35.09 22.05
N GLY A 24 58.65 -34.10 22.76
CA GLY A 24 58.67 -34.01 24.21
C GLY A 24 57.59 -34.90 24.77
N ASN A 25 57.98 -36.10 25.21
CA ASN A 25 57.19 -36.97 26.05
C ASN A 25 56.75 -36.15 27.29
N THR A 26 55.55 -35.58 27.26
CA THR A 26 55.00 -34.84 28.41
C THR A 26 54.57 -35.90 29.41
N VAL A 27 55.53 -36.30 30.24
CA VAL A 27 55.29 -37.00 31.50
C VAL A 27 54.35 -36.11 32.29
N ILE A 28 53.07 -36.50 32.33
CA ILE A 28 52.12 -36.01 33.32
C ILE A 28 52.72 -36.42 34.66
N SER A 29 53.33 -35.46 35.35
CA SER A 29 53.79 -35.62 36.72
C SER A 29 52.56 -35.86 37.61
N GLN A 30 52.10 -37.11 37.70
CA GLN A 30 51.33 -37.57 38.84
C GLN A 30 52.24 -37.49 40.06
N SER A 31 52.32 -36.32 40.67
CA SER A 31 52.82 -36.17 42.03
C SER A 31 51.77 -36.71 42.99
N GLY A 32 51.55 -38.03 42.96
CA GLY A 32 50.86 -38.76 44.00
C GLY A 32 51.84 -38.98 45.15
N THR A 33 51.95 -38.01 46.06
CA THR A 33 52.55 -38.25 47.36
C THR A 33 51.61 -39.16 48.15
N ILE A 34 51.80 -40.48 48.02
CA ILE A 34 51.22 -41.48 48.93
C ILE A 34 51.97 -41.37 50.26
N GLY A 35 51.58 -40.36 51.04
CA GLY A 35 51.98 -40.23 52.43
C GLY A 35 51.12 -41.14 53.30
N THR A 36 51.67 -42.28 53.67
CA THR A 36 51.13 -43.13 54.73
C THR A 36 51.17 -42.38 56.07
N GLY A 37 50.03 -42.29 56.75
CA GLY A 37 49.99 -42.09 58.21
C GLY A 37 50.02 -40.64 58.72
N LYS A 38 48.96 -39.87 58.47
CA LYS A 38 48.46 -38.85 59.43
C LYS A 38 46.99 -38.57 59.10
N SER A 39 46.07 -38.71 60.05
CA SER A 39 44.66 -38.35 59.85
C SER A 39 44.57 -36.84 59.64
N ARG A 40 44.65 -36.40 58.37
CA ARG A 40 44.35 -35.01 58.03
C ARG A 40 42.88 -34.78 58.35
N SER A 41 42.60 -33.76 59.17
CA SER A 41 41.23 -33.34 59.45
C SER A 41 40.54 -32.97 58.13
N LYS A 42 39.32 -33.47 57.95
CA LYS A 42 38.54 -33.21 56.75
C LYS A 42 38.21 -31.72 56.64
N LYS A 43 38.30 -31.16 55.44
CA LYS A 43 37.97 -29.75 55.18
C LYS A 43 36.44 -29.57 55.16
N SER A 44 35.96 -28.45 55.72
CA SER A 44 34.54 -28.07 55.62
C SER A 44 34.20 -27.61 54.20
N LEU A 45 33.01 -28.00 53.73
CA LEU A 45 32.54 -27.66 52.40
C LEU A 45 31.92 -26.25 52.37
N LYS A 46 32.47 -25.35 51.55
CA LYS A 46 31.88 -24.02 51.29
C LYS A 46 30.76 -24.10 50.25
N TYR A 47 29.61 -24.66 50.62
CA TYR A 47 28.42 -24.75 49.77
C TYR A 47 27.34 -23.73 50.17
N ASN A 48 26.87 -22.90 49.22
CA ASN A 48 25.77 -21.98 49.45
C ASN A 48 24.44 -22.57 48.93
N SER A 49 23.57 -22.99 49.85
CA SER A 49 22.26 -23.58 49.51
C SER A 49 21.24 -22.56 48.97
N LYS A 50 21.41 -21.26 49.23
CA LYS A 50 20.44 -20.21 48.86
C LYS A 50 20.74 -19.54 47.53
N GLU A 51 21.99 -19.59 47.07
CA GLU A 51 22.42 -18.81 45.91
C GLU A 51 21.65 -19.18 44.63
N ILE A 52 21.63 -20.47 44.30
CA ILE A 52 20.98 -20.96 43.08
C ILE A 52 19.46 -20.82 43.17
N SER A 53 18.86 -21.13 44.32
CA SER A 53 17.40 -21.00 44.51
C SER A 53 16.94 -19.55 44.35
N ALA A 54 17.67 -18.59 44.94
CA ALA A 54 17.35 -17.18 44.79
C ALA A 54 17.52 -16.70 43.33
N GLN A 55 18.52 -17.21 42.60
CA GLN A 55 18.68 -16.92 41.17
C GLN A 55 17.55 -17.52 40.31
N ILE A 56 17.08 -18.73 40.61
CA ILE A 56 15.95 -19.37 39.93
C ILE A 56 14.67 -18.54 40.11
N LEU A 57 14.41 -18.08 41.34
CA LEU A 57 13.23 -17.27 41.66
C LEU A 57 13.24 -15.91 40.95
N ARG A 58 14.41 -15.26 40.88
CA ARG A 58 14.56 -13.96 40.20
C ARG A 58 14.51 -14.05 38.67
N ALA A 59 14.72 -15.24 38.09
CA ALA A 59 14.73 -15.38 36.65
C ALA A 59 13.32 -15.24 36.06
N THR A 60 13.13 -14.20 35.24
CA THR A 60 11.84 -13.87 34.59
C THR A 60 11.80 -14.22 33.11
N LYS A 61 12.93 -14.58 32.49
CA LYS A 61 13.04 -14.89 31.06
C LYS A 61 13.69 -16.24 30.85
N SER A 62 13.28 -16.94 29.79
CA SER A 62 13.79 -18.27 29.47
C SER A 62 15.32 -18.30 29.33
N ARG A 63 15.90 -17.26 28.72
CA ARG A 63 17.34 -17.08 28.55
C ARG A 63 18.07 -16.92 29.88
N THR A 64 17.56 -16.08 30.79
CA THR A 64 18.19 -15.87 32.10
C THR A 64 18.04 -17.09 33.00
N ALA A 65 16.91 -17.80 32.93
CA ALA A 65 16.76 -19.08 33.62
C ALA A 65 17.74 -20.14 33.08
N ALA A 66 18.06 -20.13 31.78
CA ALA A 66 18.99 -21.09 31.17
C ALA A 66 20.45 -20.87 31.64
N THR A 67 20.85 -19.61 31.88
CA THR A 67 22.18 -19.34 32.46
C THR A 67 22.25 -19.83 33.91
N VAL A 68 21.17 -19.64 34.69
CA VAL A 68 21.06 -20.18 36.06
C VAL A 68 21.09 -21.71 36.07
N LEU A 69 20.42 -22.37 35.12
CA LEU A 69 20.51 -23.82 34.94
C LEU A 69 21.96 -24.28 34.69
N THR A 70 22.71 -23.54 33.88
CA THR A 70 24.12 -23.84 33.63
C THR A 70 24.95 -23.71 34.91
N LYS A 71 24.73 -22.63 35.68
CA LYS A 71 25.36 -22.46 36.99
C LYS A 71 25.01 -23.61 37.95
N ALA A 72 23.75 -24.04 38.01
CA ALA A 72 23.33 -25.17 38.84
C ALA A 72 23.98 -26.50 38.42
N LYS A 73 24.19 -26.74 37.12
CA LYS A 73 24.94 -27.92 36.64
C LYS A 73 26.43 -27.84 37.01
N ASN A 74 27.00 -26.64 36.96
CA ASN A 74 28.39 -26.42 37.35
C ASN A 74 28.58 -26.68 38.85
N THR A 75 27.65 -26.23 39.72
CA THR A 75 27.74 -26.51 41.17
C THR A 75 27.66 -28.02 41.47
N VAL A 76 26.79 -28.77 40.78
CA VAL A 76 26.77 -30.24 40.86
C VAL A 76 28.12 -30.84 40.45
N SER A 77 28.72 -30.33 39.39
CA SER A 77 30.00 -30.83 38.89
C SER A 77 31.15 -30.52 39.85
N SER A 78 31.17 -29.33 40.46
CA SER A 78 32.13 -28.97 41.50
C SER A 78 32.02 -29.87 42.73
N LEU A 79 30.79 -30.13 43.21
CA LEU A 79 30.56 -31.02 44.35
C LEU A 79 30.98 -32.47 44.07
N LYS A 80 30.76 -32.96 42.84
CA LYS A 80 31.25 -34.29 42.42
C LYS A 80 32.79 -34.37 42.46
N ARG A 81 33.49 -33.30 42.09
CA ARG A 81 34.96 -33.24 42.19
C ARG A 81 35.41 -33.27 43.65
N CYS A 82 34.74 -32.53 44.53
CA CYS A 82 35.01 -32.57 45.98
C CYS A 82 34.85 -33.99 46.55
N LEU A 83 33.81 -34.72 46.14
CA LEU A 83 33.62 -36.13 46.54
C LEU A 83 34.78 -37.02 46.07
N GLY A 84 35.25 -36.83 44.83
CA GLY A 84 36.37 -37.61 44.28
C GLY A 84 37.74 -37.32 44.91
N THR A 85 37.93 -36.14 45.53
CA THR A 85 39.21 -35.80 46.19
C THR A 85 39.41 -36.47 47.55
N GLY A 86 38.33 -36.90 48.22
CA GLY A 86 38.40 -37.52 49.56
C GLY A 86 38.89 -36.60 50.69
N GLU A 87 39.13 -35.31 50.41
CA GLU A 87 39.61 -34.33 51.41
C GLU A 87 38.49 -33.74 52.29
N TYR A 88 37.23 -34.00 51.94
CA TYR A 88 36.04 -33.41 52.54
C TYR A 88 35.21 -34.45 53.31
N ASN A 89 34.26 -33.99 54.13
CA ASN A 89 33.26 -34.85 54.77
C ASN A 89 32.30 -35.42 53.72
N ASP A 90 32.42 -36.72 53.43
CA ASP A 90 31.63 -37.39 52.39
C ASP A 90 30.12 -37.24 52.60
N SER A 91 29.66 -37.35 53.86
CA SER A 91 28.24 -37.13 54.24
C SER A 91 27.76 -35.70 53.94
N GLU A 92 28.58 -34.68 54.20
CA GLU A 92 28.26 -33.28 53.94
C GLU A 92 28.22 -32.99 52.42
N VAL A 93 29.20 -33.52 51.69
CA VAL A 93 29.29 -33.38 50.22
C VAL A 93 28.13 -34.11 49.55
N GLU A 94 27.74 -35.28 50.02
CA GLU A 94 26.61 -36.05 49.48
C GLU A 94 25.27 -35.34 49.73
N ALA A 95 25.06 -34.80 50.93
CA ALA A 95 23.87 -33.99 51.24
C ALA A 95 23.79 -32.73 50.36
N ALA A 96 24.91 -32.01 50.18
CA ALA A 96 25.00 -30.86 49.30
C ALA A 96 24.75 -31.24 47.83
N LEU A 97 25.28 -32.38 47.38
CA LEU A 97 25.09 -32.91 46.03
C LEU A 97 23.62 -33.26 45.77
N ALA A 98 22.94 -33.88 46.74
CA ALA A 98 21.51 -34.17 46.67
C ALA A 98 20.67 -32.87 46.57
N HIS A 99 21.02 -31.84 47.33
CA HIS A 99 20.37 -30.52 47.23
C HIS A 99 20.62 -29.86 45.86
N ALA A 100 21.87 -29.82 45.39
CA ALA A 100 22.23 -29.24 44.10
C ALA A 100 21.55 -29.96 42.91
N LYS A 101 21.44 -31.30 42.96
CA LYS A 101 20.68 -32.09 41.97
C LYS A 101 19.20 -31.69 41.93
N ARG A 102 18.57 -31.44 43.08
CA ARG A 102 17.19 -30.93 43.15
C ARG A 102 17.09 -29.53 42.54
N MET A 103 18.03 -28.64 42.82
CA MET A 103 18.08 -27.30 42.23
C MET A 103 18.23 -27.33 40.70
N VAL A 104 18.98 -28.29 40.15
CA VAL A 104 19.04 -28.50 38.68
C VAL A 104 17.66 -28.83 38.12
N LYS A 105 16.91 -29.74 38.75
CA LYS A 105 15.55 -30.08 38.32
C LYS A 105 14.63 -28.85 38.37
N CYS A 106 14.66 -28.08 39.47
CA CYS A 106 13.89 -26.85 39.60
C CYS A 106 14.24 -25.82 38.51
N ALA A 107 15.53 -25.64 38.21
CA ALA A 107 15.98 -24.73 37.15
C ALA A 107 15.53 -25.22 35.76
N GLN A 108 15.56 -26.53 35.49
CA GLN A 108 15.06 -27.10 34.24
C GLN A 108 13.56 -26.82 34.05
N SER A 109 12.74 -27.11 35.07
CA SER A 109 11.31 -26.80 35.04
C SER A 109 11.07 -25.31 34.81
N LYS A 110 11.79 -24.42 35.51
CA LYS A 110 11.66 -22.96 35.34
C LYS A 110 11.98 -22.51 33.92
N VAL A 111 13.01 -23.07 33.29
CA VAL A 111 13.35 -22.78 31.88
C VAL A 111 12.22 -23.20 30.94
N ASN A 112 11.67 -24.39 31.15
CA ASN A 112 10.60 -24.91 30.30
C ASN A 112 9.32 -24.07 30.44
N HIS A 113 8.89 -23.80 31.68
CA HIS A 113 7.69 -22.98 31.93
C HIS A 113 7.83 -21.58 31.32
N LEU A 114 8.98 -20.90 31.52
CA LEU A 114 9.20 -19.58 30.92
C LEU A 114 9.24 -19.62 29.39
N ARG A 115 9.73 -20.71 28.78
CA ARG A 115 9.69 -20.88 27.31
C ARG A 115 8.26 -21.07 26.81
N GLU A 116 7.46 -21.85 27.51
CA GLU A 116 6.05 -22.07 27.18
C GLU A 116 5.25 -20.77 27.29
N GLU A 117 5.41 -20.03 28.39
CA GLU A 117 4.82 -18.71 28.59
C GLU A 117 5.21 -17.73 27.48
N GLU A 118 6.52 -17.62 27.17
CA GLU A 118 7.01 -16.75 26.09
C GLU A 118 6.47 -17.15 24.71
N ASN A 119 6.36 -18.44 24.42
CA ASN A 119 5.82 -18.94 23.16
C ASN A 119 4.32 -18.69 23.03
N LEU A 120 3.55 -18.89 24.11
CA LEU A 120 2.13 -18.58 24.15
C LEU A 120 1.90 -17.08 23.93
N GLN A 121 2.66 -16.23 24.64
CA GLN A 121 2.58 -14.79 24.48
C GLN A 121 2.82 -14.35 23.02
N ARG A 122 3.90 -14.87 22.40
CA ARG A 122 4.19 -14.61 20.98
C ARG A 122 3.07 -15.08 20.05
N LYS A 123 2.41 -16.21 20.35
CA LYS A 123 1.28 -16.71 19.56
C LYS A 123 0.09 -15.78 19.63
N TYR A 124 -0.25 -15.28 20.83
CA TYR A 124 -1.34 -14.31 20.99
C TYR A 124 -1.05 -12.99 20.28
N GLU A 125 0.17 -12.46 20.41
CA GLU A 125 0.59 -11.23 19.72
C GLU A 125 0.51 -11.37 18.20
N ARG A 126 1.01 -12.50 17.65
CA ARG A 126 0.90 -12.79 16.21
C ARG A 126 -0.55 -12.90 15.75
N GLN A 127 -1.42 -13.55 16.53
CA GLN A 127 -2.83 -13.68 16.19
C GLN A 127 -3.53 -12.31 16.21
N LYS A 128 -3.25 -11.48 17.22
CA LYS A 128 -3.78 -10.12 17.31
C LYS A 128 -3.35 -9.28 16.11
N ALA A 129 -2.06 -9.26 15.79
CA ALA A 129 -1.52 -8.53 14.65
C ALA A 129 -2.10 -9.02 13.31
N SER A 130 -2.29 -10.34 13.15
CA SER A 130 -2.92 -10.90 11.95
C SER A 130 -4.38 -10.46 11.80
N LYS A 131 -5.16 -10.51 12.89
CA LYS A 131 -6.57 -10.06 12.88
C LYS A 131 -6.68 -8.57 12.57
N GLU A 132 -5.83 -7.75 13.17
CA GLU A 132 -5.79 -6.31 12.92
C GLU A 132 -5.43 -6.01 11.45
N ARG A 133 -4.44 -6.73 10.89
CA ARG A 133 -4.07 -6.60 9.48
C ARG A 133 -5.22 -6.97 8.55
N GLN A 134 -5.94 -8.07 8.84
CA GLN A 134 -7.10 -8.50 8.06
C GLN A 134 -8.25 -7.50 8.13
N GLN A 135 -8.55 -6.96 9.32
CA GLN A 135 -9.57 -5.93 9.50
C GLN A 135 -9.20 -4.66 8.72
N LYS A 136 -7.94 -4.22 8.80
CA LYS A 136 -7.46 -3.05 8.07
C LYS A 136 -7.55 -3.23 6.56
N SER A 137 -7.21 -4.41 6.02
CA SER A 137 -7.35 -4.68 4.58
C SER A 137 -8.81 -4.73 4.14
N GLU A 138 -9.69 -5.33 4.95
CA GLU A 138 -11.12 -5.43 4.64
C GLU A 138 -11.79 -4.03 4.66
N ILE A 139 -11.46 -3.20 5.65
CA ILE A 139 -11.93 -1.81 5.72
C ILE A 139 -11.47 -1.03 4.49
N LYS A 140 -10.19 -1.10 4.12
CA LYS A 140 -9.67 -0.43 2.93
C LYS A 140 -10.40 -0.86 1.66
N ARG A 141 -10.67 -2.15 1.49
CA ARG A 141 -11.42 -2.66 0.33
C ARG A 141 -12.85 -2.12 0.31
N ARG A 142 -13.53 -2.12 1.46
CA ARG A 142 -14.91 -1.61 1.56
C ARG A 142 -15.01 -0.12 1.30
N VAL A 143 -14.05 0.67 1.79
CA VAL A 143 -13.99 2.10 1.54
C VAL A 143 -13.77 2.36 0.06
N HIS A 144 -12.78 1.71 -0.55
CA HIS A 144 -12.48 1.87 -1.97
C HIS A 144 -13.68 1.51 -2.87
N GLN A 145 -14.37 0.40 -2.57
CA GLN A 145 -15.58 0.02 -3.32
C GLN A 145 -16.68 1.08 -3.18
N LYS A 146 -16.94 1.56 -1.96
CA LYS A 146 -17.97 2.58 -1.74
C LYS A 146 -17.63 3.91 -2.40
N GLU A 147 -16.34 4.27 -2.44
CA GLU A 147 -15.85 5.47 -3.09
C GLU A 147 -16.06 5.39 -4.60
N GLN A 148 -15.70 4.26 -5.23
CA GLN A 148 -15.95 4.02 -6.66
C GLN A 148 -17.45 4.03 -7.00
N ASP A 149 -18.28 3.37 -6.18
CA ASP A 149 -19.73 3.33 -6.39
C ASP A 149 -20.36 4.74 -6.28
N LEU A 150 -19.85 5.59 -5.38
CA LEU A 150 -20.30 6.98 -5.23
C LEU A 150 -19.84 7.83 -6.40
N GLU A 151 -18.58 7.71 -6.82
CA GLU A 151 -18.02 8.43 -7.96
C GLU A 151 -18.79 8.12 -9.25
N GLN A 152 -19.10 6.84 -9.50
CA GLN A 152 -19.93 6.43 -10.63
C GLN A 152 -21.35 7.00 -10.58
N LYS A 153 -21.97 7.04 -9.40
CA LYS A 153 -23.32 7.62 -9.25
C LYS A 153 -23.33 9.12 -9.52
N MET A 154 -22.35 9.85 -9.00
CA MET A 154 -22.19 11.29 -9.24
C MET A 154 -21.99 11.56 -10.73
N ALA A 155 -21.09 10.80 -11.39
CA ALA A 155 -20.84 10.95 -12.82
C ALA A 155 -22.07 10.64 -13.68
N MET A 156 -22.85 9.62 -13.32
CA MET A 156 -24.12 9.30 -14.01
C MET A 156 -25.17 10.39 -13.81
N GLU A 157 -25.30 10.91 -12.59
CA GLU A 157 -26.25 12.00 -12.28
C GLU A 157 -25.89 13.28 -13.04
N GLU A 158 -24.59 13.64 -13.10
CA GLU A 158 -24.11 14.80 -13.85
C GLU A 158 -24.39 14.65 -15.35
N LEU A 159 -24.15 13.46 -15.93
CA LEU A 159 -24.46 13.17 -17.33
C LEU A 159 -25.97 13.27 -17.61
N GLU A 160 -26.82 12.78 -16.70
CA GLU A 160 -28.27 12.88 -16.83
C GLU A 160 -28.73 14.34 -16.78
N GLN A 161 -28.20 15.14 -15.85
CA GLN A 161 -28.50 16.56 -15.75
C GLN A 161 -28.09 17.32 -17.01
N ALA A 162 -26.89 17.07 -17.54
CA ALA A 162 -26.43 17.67 -18.79
C ALA A 162 -27.34 17.29 -19.98
N ARG A 163 -27.82 16.05 -20.03
CA ARG A 163 -28.77 15.59 -21.05
C ARG A 163 -30.13 16.29 -20.94
N ARG A 164 -30.65 16.46 -19.72
CA ARG A 164 -31.91 17.20 -19.48
C ARG A 164 -31.78 18.65 -19.94
N GLN A 165 -30.69 19.32 -19.55
CA GLN A 165 -30.43 20.69 -19.99
C GLN A 165 -30.32 20.81 -21.52
N LYS A 166 -29.68 19.86 -22.21
CA LYS A 166 -29.64 19.84 -23.68
C LYS A 166 -31.04 19.67 -24.29
N SER A 167 -31.85 18.76 -23.75
CA SER A 167 -33.24 18.56 -24.21
C SER A 167 -34.09 19.82 -24.03
N ASP A 168 -34.02 20.45 -22.86
CA ASP A 168 -34.78 21.66 -22.55
C ASP A 168 -34.37 22.82 -23.46
N LYS A 169 -33.06 22.98 -23.69
CA LYS A 169 -32.54 23.98 -24.64
C LYS A 169 -33.06 23.74 -26.06
N GLN A 170 -33.05 22.50 -26.54
CA GLN A 170 -33.56 22.14 -27.87
C GLN A 170 -35.07 22.40 -27.99
N GLU A 171 -35.84 22.10 -26.95
CA GLU A 171 -37.28 22.36 -26.92
C GLU A 171 -37.59 23.86 -27.02
N ILE A 172 -36.85 24.69 -26.26
CA ILE A 172 -36.97 26.15 -26.34
C ILE A 172 -36.67 26.65 -27.75
N VAL A 173 -35.59 26.18 -28.38
CA VAL A 173 -35.22 26.56 -29.75
C VAL A 173 -36.30 26.15 -30.74
N ARG A 174 -36.82 24.93 -30.65
CA ARG A 174 -37.90 24.43 -31.51
C ARG A 174 -39.16 25.27 -31.37
N LYS A 175 -39.57 25.59 -30.14
CA LYS A 175 -40.73 26.43 -29.86
C LYS A 175 -40.55 27.84 -30.43
N LYS A 176 -39.38 28.46 -30.23
CA LYS A 176 -39.04 29.75 -30.84
C LYS A 176 -39.13 29.73 -32.36
N ARG A 177 -38.71 28.64 -33.02
CA ARG A 177 -38.80 28.51 -34.49
C ARG A 177 -40.25 28.45 -34.96
N ILE A 178 -41.08 27.64 -34.31
CA ILE A 178 -42.51 27.51 -34.64
C ILE A 178 -43.22 28.85 -34.43
N HIS A 179 -43.01 29.51 -33.29
CA HIS A 179 -43.65 30.80 -33.02
C HIS A 179 -43.24 31.87 -34.05
N ARG A 180 -41.95 31.97 -34.39
CA ARG A 180 -41.48 32.90 -35.43
C ARG A 180 -42.09 32.62 -36.80
N SER A 181 -42.24 31.34 -37.18
CA SER A 181 -42.91 30.96 -38.43
C SER A 181 -44.39 31.35 -38.43
N ASP A 182 -45.09 31.11 -37.31
CA ASP A 182 -46.51 31.46 -37.17
C ASP A 182 -46.72 32.98 -37.21
N GLU A 183 -45.82 33.75 -36.59
CA GLU A 183 -45.80 35.21 -36.64
C GLU A 183 -45.59 35.72 -38.07
N LEU A 184 -44.60 35.19 -38.81
CA LEU A 184 -44.39 35.53 -40.22
C LEU A 184 -45.62 35.24 -41.08
N GLY A 185 -46.30 34.10 -40.84
CA GLY A 185 -47.53 33.76 -41.54
C GLY A 185 -48.62 34.81 -41.33
N LYS A 186 -48.82 35.25 -40.08
CA LYS A 186 -49.81 36.30 -39.74
C LYS A 186 -49.45 37.66 -40.34
N ILE A 187 -48.16 38.01 -40.35
CA ILE A 187 -47.67 39.25 -40.96
C ILE A 187 -47.94 39.22 -42.46
N ASN A 188 -47.52 38.16 -43.15
CA ASN A 188 -47.74 37.99 -44.59
C ASN A 188 -49.24 38.00 -44.95
N GLU A 189 -50.09 37.37 -44.13
CA GLU A 189 -51.55 37.42 -44.33
C GLU A 189 -52.09 38.85 -44.22
N ALA A 190 -51.62 39.62 -43.23
CA ALA A 190 -52.02 41.01 -43.05
C ALA A 190 -51.54 41.90 -44.21
N ASP A 191 -50.28 41.73 -44.64
CA ASP A 191 -49.70 42.47 -45.76
C ASP A 191 -50.43 42.18 -47.08
N MET A 192 -50.74 40.90 -47.34
CA MET A 192 -51.54 40.50 -48.51
C MET A 192 -52.94 41.11 -48.48
N LYS A 193 -53.60 41.16 -47.32
CA LYS A 193 -54.91 41.81 -47.17
C LYS A 193 -54.83 43.32 -47.41
N TYR A 194 -53.77 43.98 -46.94
CA TYR A 194 -53.53 45.40 -47.20
C TYR A 194 -53.31 45.67 -48.70
N LEU A 195 -52.46 44.86 -49.34
CA LEU A 195 -52.17 44.98 -50.77
C LEU A 195 -53.42 44.70 -51.62
N GLN A 196 -54.20 43.67 -51.27
CA GLN A 196 -55.49 43.39 -51.89
C GLN A 196 -56.46 44.57 -51.74
N SER A 197 -56.58 45.13 -50.52
CA SER A 197 -57.48 46.27 -50.25
C SER A 197 -57.06 47.55 -50.98
N THR A 198 -55.76 47.75 -51.21
CA THR A 198 -55.25 48.90 -51.98
C THR A 198 -55.44 48.72 -53.47
N ILE A 199 -55.21 47.52 -54.02
CA ILE A 199 -55.53 47.18 -55.42
C ILE A 199 -57.03 47.30 -55.68
N ASP A 200 -57.87 46.80 -54.77
CA ASP A 200 -59.33 46.89 -54.90
C ASP A 200 -59.84 48.33 -54.82
N ASN A 201 -59.23 49.19 -53.97
CA ASN A 201 -59.51 50.63 -53.97
C ASN A 201 -59.01 51.35 -55.25
N GLN A 202 -57.85 50.98 -55.79
CA GLN A 202 -57.36 51.53 -57.06
C GLN A 202 -58.23 51.12 -58.25
N ARG A 203 -58.71 49.87 -58.26
CA ARG A 203 -59.69 49.38 -59.24
C ARG A 203 -61.04 50.08 -59.10
N SER A 204 -61.47 50.44 -57.88
CA SER A 204 -62.72 51.17 -57.66
C SER A 204 -62.61 52.69 -57.96
N THR A 205 -61.41 53.27 -57.93
CA THR A 205 -61.14 54.70 -58.20
C THR A 205 -60.77 55.03 -59.65
N GLY A 206 -60.76 54.06 -60.57
CA GLY A 206 -60.84 54.32 -62.02
C GLY A 206 -59.62 55.00 -62.66
N LEU A 207 -58.39 54.61 -62.31
CA LEU A 207 -57.17 55.01 -63.04
C LEU A 207 -56.56 53.81 -63.80
N THR A 208 -56.45 53.99 -65.10
CA THR A 208 -56.15 52.97 -66.11
C THR A 208 -54.66 52.72 -66.32
N GLU A 209 -54.31 51.43 -66.36
CA GLU A 209 -53.51 50.75 -67.38
C GLU A 209 -52.02 51.13 -67.63
N ASN A 210 -51.16 50.11 -67.41
CA ASN A 210 -50.01 49.69 -68.24
C ASN A 210 -48.56 50.03 -67.88
N THR A 211 -48.23 50.50 -66.66
CA THR A 211 -46.80 50.71 -66.29
C THR A 211 -46.34 50.15 -64.93
N SER A 212 -47.21 49.49 -64.15
CA SER A 212 -46.85 49.04 -62.78
C SER A 212 -46.34 47.59 -62.69
N ALA A 213 -46.75 46.71 -63.60
CA ALA A 213 -46.56 45.26 -63.44
C ALA A 213 -45.09 44.77 -63.51
N ILE A 214 -44.18 45.53 -64.14
CA ILE A 214 -42.77 45.12 -64.31
C ILE A 214 -41.90 45.51 -63.10
N VAL A 215 -42.25 46.58 -62.38
CA VAL A 215 -41.47 47.04 -61.21
C VAL A 215 -41.84 46.25 -59.94
N GLU A 216 -43.11 45.89 -59.78
CA GLU A 216 -43.60 45.12 -58.62
C GLU A 216 -43.03 43.69 -58.56
N LEU A 217 -42.81 43.02 -59.70
CA LEU A 217 -42.19 41.69 -59.76
C LEU A 217 -40.72 41.71 -59.34
N SER A 218 -39.98 42.76 -59.68
CA SER A 218 -38.56 42.89 -59.31
C SER A 218 -38.40 43.25 -57.84
N ASP A 219 -39.26 44.12 -57.32
CA ASP A 219 -39.22 44.53 -55.91
C ASP A 219 -39.68 43.40 -54.96
N ALA A 220 -40.71 42.63 -55.35
CA ALA A 220 -41.11 41.41 -54.63
C ALA A 220 -40.02 40.33 -54.69
N GLY A 221 -39.31 40.21 -55.82
CA GLY A 221 -38.18 39.29 -55.97
C GLY A 221 -36.97 39.66 -55.10
N ILE A 222 -36.65 40.95 -54.99
CA ILE A 222 -35.58 41.46 -54.13
C ILE A 222 -35.91 41.22 -52.65
N ARG A 223 -37.15 41.50 -52.21
CA ARG A 223 -37.59 41.25 -50.83
C ARG A 223 -37.57 39.77 -50.45
N MET A 224 -37.91 38.87 -51.38
CA MET A 224 -37.77 37.42 -51.16
C MET A 224 -36.30 37.00 -51.00
N SER A 225 -35.41 37.55 -51.83
CA SER A 225 -33.98 37.26 -51.73
C SER A 225 -33.39 37.78 -50.41
N GLU A 226 -33.80 38.97 -49.95
CA GLU A 226 -33.39 39.53 -48.66
C GLU A 226 -33.93 38.72 -47.48
N LEU A 227 -35.21 38.30 -47.52
CA LEU A 227 -35.79 37.42 -46.50
C LEU A 227 -35.08 36.08 -46.43
N GLN A 228 -34.72 35.50 -47.58
CA GLN A 228 -33.99 34.24 -47.64
C GLN A 228 -32.55 34.38 -47.11
N GLN A 229 -31.88 35.50 -47.41
CA GLN A 229 -30.56 35.79 -46.84
C GLN A 229 -30.62 36.06 -45.33
N ALA A 230 -31.62 36.80 -44.85
CA ALA A 230 -31.82 37.05 -43.42
C ALA A 230 -32.14 35.75 -42.66
N GLN A 231 -32.94 34.85 -43.23
CA GLN A 231 -33.18 33.52 -42.68
C GLN A 231 -31.88 32.70 -42.58
N SER A 232 -31.04 32.71 -43.63
CA SER A 232 -29.76 32.00 -43.61
C SER A 232 -28.75 32.57 -42.61
N ALA A 233 -28.74 33.89 -42.41
CA ALA A 233 -27.88 34.54 -41.42
C ALA A 233 -28.31 34.22 -39.98
N VAL A 234 -29.62 34.20 -39.71
CA VAL A 234 -30.16 33.79 -38.40
C VAL A 234 -29.92 32.30 -38.14
N GLU A 235 -30.01 31.44 -39.15
CA GLU A 235 -29.66 30.02 -39.01
C GLU A 235 -28.16 29.84 -38.68
N ALA A 236 -27.26 30.57 -39.36
CA ALA A 236 -25.82 30.52 -39.08
C ALA A 236 -25.42 31.06 -37.69
N GLU A 237 -26.07 32.14 -37.20
CA GLU A 237 -25.83 32.65 -35.84
C GLU A 237 -26.31 31.66 -34.76
N THR A 238 -27.41 30.93 -35.02
CA THR A 238 -27.90 29.90 -34.09
C THR A 238 -27.05 28.63 -34.10
N GLU A 239 -26.41 28.28 -35.21
CA GLU A 239 -25.44 27.19 -35.26
C GLU A 239 -24.16 27.54 -34.47
N LEU A 240 -23.67 28.79 -34.56
CA LEU A 240 -22.50 29.24 -33.82
C LEU A 240 -22.72 29.28 -32.29
N GLU A 241 -23.93 29.59 -31.82
CA GLU A 241 -24.29 29.49 -30.39
C GLU A 241 -24.40 28.03 -29.90
N THR A 242 -24.70 27.07 -30.78
CA THR A 242 -24.70 25.64 -30.43
C THR A 242 -23.32 24.98 -30.49
N GLU A 243 -22.36 25.58 -31.20
CA GLU A 243 -21.02 25.02 -31.43
C GLU A 243 -19.92 25.61 -30.53
N THR A 244 -20.20 26.47 -29.55
CA THR A 244 -19.16 26.80 -28.54
C THR A 244 -18.94 25.59 -27.62
N PRO A 245 -17.78 24.90 -27.72
CA PRO A 245 -17.49 23.81 -26.83
C PRO A 245 -16.91 24.43 -25.55
N ASP A 246 -17.65 24.38 -24.45
CA ASP A 246 -17.04 24.43 -23.12
C ASP A 246 -16.22 23.13 -22.93
N MET A 247 -15.07 23.09 -23.61
CA MET A 247 -13.97 22.15 -23.40
C MET A 247 -12.72 22.97 -23.11
N ALA A 248 -12.64 23.51 -21.90
CA ALA A 248 -11.35 23.91 -21.32
C ALA A 248 -11.39 23.81 -19.80
N ALA A 249 -10.39 23.09 -19.26
CA ALA A 249 -10.14 22.69 -17.86
C ALA A 249 -10.94 21.45 -17.43
N ASP A 250 -10.36 20.32 -17.01
CA ASP A 250 -9.17 20.14 -16.16
C ASP A 250 -8.72 18.64 -16.18
N ALA A 251 -7.47 18.41 -15.76
CA ALA A 251 -6.76 17.15 -15.51
C ALA A 251 -6.25 16.35 -16.74
N GLY A 252 -4.95 16.11 -16.95
CA GLY A 252 -3.86 15.99 -15.98
C GLY A 252 -3.52 14.52 -15.73
N ALA A 253 -2.44 14.06 -16.36
CA ALA A 253 -1.55 12.96 -15.96
C ALA A 253 -2.11 11.52 -15.76
N ALA A 254 -1.67 10.61 -16.64
CA ALA A 254 -1.33 9.18 -16.42
C ALA A 254 -1.50 8.42 -17.74
N ASN A 255 -0.80 7.35 -18.11
CA ASN A 255 0.46 6.72 -17.71
C ASN A 255 0.77 5.70 -18.84
N ALA A 256 2.04 5.33 -19.02
CA ALA A 256 2.49 4.35 -20.02
C ALA A 256 1.93 2.92 -19.79
N PRO A 257 1.76 2.09 -20.83
CA PRO A 257 1.72 0.64 -20.68
C PRO A 257 3.05 0.03 -21.12
N ASP A 258 3.86 -0.41 -20.15
CA ASP A 258 4.95 -1.36 -20.40
C ASP A 258 4.36 -2.78 -20.47
N MET A 259 4.29 -3.32 -21.69
CA MET A 259 3.94 -4.71 -21.97
C MET A 259 5.16 -5.39 -22.61
N GLY A 260 6.13 -5.77 -21.78
CA GLY A 260 7.25 -6.63 -22.16
C GLY A 260 6.83 -8.10 -22.23
N GLY A 261 6.38 -8.51 -23.42
CA GLY A 261 6.16 -9.91 -23.79
C GLY A 261 7.47 -10.65 -24.05
N THR A 262 7.55 -11.84 -23.47
CA THR A 262 8.57 -12.87 -23.63
C THR A 262 8.72 -13.33 -25.08
N SER A 263 9.95 -13.46 -25.58
CA SER A 263 10.30 -14.46 -26.60
C SER A 263 11.76 -14.88 -26.42
N GLY A 264 11.99 -16.19 -26.35
CA GLY A 264 13.30 -16.79 -26.25
C GLY A 264 13.82 -17.31 -27.60
N ILE A 265 15.03 -17.89 -27.52
CA ILE A 265 15.72 -18.74 -28.52
C ILE A 265 16.56 -17.98 -29.57
N MET A 266 17.87 -17.83 -29.31
CA MET A 266 18.96 -18.69 -29.81
C MET A 266 20.25 -18.39 -29.03
#